data_AF-A0A2P4UKB6-F1
#
_entry.id   AF-A0A2P4UKB6-F1
#
_cell.length_a   1.000
_cell.length_b   1.000
_cell.length_c   1.000
_cell.angle_alpha   90.00
_cell.angle_beta   90.00
_cell.angle_gamma   90.00
#
_symmetry.space_group_name_H-M   'P 1'
#
loop_
_entity.id
_entity.type
_entity.pdbx_description
1 polymer ?
#
loop_
_entity_poly.entity_id
_entity_poly.type
_entity_poly.pdbx_seq_one_letter_code
_entity_poly.pdbx_strand_id
1 'polypeptide(L)' 'MSDPTTPSGLPVRVPQANLAPTLRTEDTSPGAPPDDEPDDTSRPPEEVQRIMGAYQRGTRRGRSAAAGRTSERSTEGEDE' A
#
# COMPACT_ATOMS: atom_id res chain seq x y z
N MET A 1 18.32 -27.71 -36.27
CA MET A 1 17.02 -27.01 -36.33
C MET A 1 17.29 -25.57 -36.74
N SER A 2 16.52 -25.02 -37.67
CA SER A 2 16.54 -23.57 -37.93
C SER A 2 15.63 -22.88 -36.91
N ASP A 3 16.15 -21.86 -36.22
CA ASP A 3 15.38 -21.07 -35.26
C ASP A 3 14.33 -20.18 -35.97
N PRO A 4 13.17 -19.92 -35.35
CA PRO A 4 12.14 -19.09 -35.97
C PRO A 4 12.61 -17.65 -36.13
N THR A 5 12.48 -17.11 -37.34
CA THR A 5 12.81 -15.72 -37.67
C THR A 5 11.56 -14.93 -38.05
N THR A 6 11.57 -13.62 -37.78
CA THR A 6 10.56 -12.69 -38.28
C THR A 6 10.63 -12.58 -39.81
N PRO A 7 9.62 -11.99 -40.48
CA PRO A 7 9.69 -11.74 -41.92
C PRO A 7 10.88 -10.88 -42.37
N SER A 8 11.48 -10.09 -41.47
CA SER A 8 12.71 -9.31 -41.76
C SER A 8 14.00 -10.08 -41.46
N GLY A 9 13.93 -11.36 -41.08
CA GLY A 9 15.08 -12.21 -40.77
C GLY A 9 15.67 -12.04 -39.37
N LEU A 10 15.00 -11.31 -38.46
CA LEU A 10 15.45 -11.18 -37.07
C LEU A 10 14.98 -12.37 -36.23
N PRO A 11 15.72 -12.80 -35.20
CA PRO A 11 15.25 -13.84 -34.30
C PRO A 11 13.92 -13.45 -33.64
N VAL A 12 12.98 -14.39 -33.56
CA VAL A 12 11.71 -14.16 -32.86
C VAL A 12 11.97 -14.03 -31.36
N ARG A 13 11.40 -13.01 -30.72
CA ARG A 13 11.44 -12.87 -29.25
C ARG A 13 10.72 -14.07 -28.62
N VAL A 14 11.39 -14.73 -27.69
CA VAL A 14 10.79 -15.77 -26.84
C VAL A 14 10.21 -15.10 -25.59
N PRO A 15 8.88 -15.19 -25.33
CA PRO A 15 8.31 -14.74 -24.07
C PRO A 15 9.04 -15.39 -22.90
N GLN A 16 9.36 -14.59 -21.87
CA GLN A 16 9.92 -15.11 -20.63
C GLN A 16 11.26 -15.86 -20.75
N ALA A 17 12.02 -15.66 -21.84
CA ALA A 17 13.29 -16.34 -22.09
C ALA A 17 14.30 -16.22 -20.93
N ASN A 18 14.32 -15.05 -20.28
CA ASN A 18 15.23 -14.72 -19.19
C ASN A 18 14.52 -14.60 -17.83
N LEU A 19 13.45 -15.35 -17.60
CA LEU A 19 12.88 -15.41 -16.26
C LEU A 19 13.81 -16.13 -15.29
N ALA A 20 13.79 -15.70 -14.03
CA ALA A 20 14.37 -16.49 -12.95
C ALA A 20 13.61 -17.84 -12.83
N PRO A 21 14.27 -18.95 -12.43
CA PRO A 21 13.63 -20.27 -12.31
C PRO A 21 12.32 -20.28 -11.52
N THR A 22 12.21 -19.46 -10.48
CA THR A 22 11.02 -19.36 -9.61
C THR A 22 9.83 -18.68 -10.26
N LEU A 23 10.04 -17.92 -11.35
CA LEU A 23 8.99 -17.17 -12.04
C LEU A 23 8.47 -17.90 -13.30
N ARG A 24 9.14 -18.98 -13.72
CA ARG A 24 8.73 -19.80 -14.88
C ARG A 24 7.50 -20.66 -14.59
N THR A 25 7.21 -20.91 -13.32
CA THR A 25 5.97 -21.54 -12.92
C THR A 25 4.87 -20.51 -13.13
N GLU A 26 4.10 -20.68 -14.19
CA GLU A 26 2.77 -20.10 -14.24
C GLU A 26 1.95 -20.83 -13.16
N ASP A 27 2.00 -20.35 -11.91
CA ASP A 27 0.87 -20.48 -10.99
C ASP A 27 -0.29 -19.60 -11.50
N THR A 28 -0.62 -19.77 -12.77
CA THR A 28 -1.91 -19.41 -13.32
C THR A 28 -2.78 -20.60 -12.98
N SER A 29 -3.40 -20.54 -11.81
CA SER A 29 -4.78 -20.99 -11.73
C SER A 29 -5.61 -19.86 -12.35
N PRO A 30 -6.04 -19.98 -13.63
CA PRO A 30 -6.91 -18.99 -14.25
C PRO A 30 -8.31 -19.29 -13.71
N GLY A 31 -8.55 -18.92 -12.46
CA GLY A 31 -9.79 -19.28 -11.77
C GLY A 31 -9.65 -19.62 -10.30
N ALA A 32 -8.61 -19.14 -9.60
CA ALA A 32 -8.85 -18.86 -8.19
C ALA A 32 -9.96 -17.79 -8.17
N PRO A 33 -11.19 -18.09 -7.72
CA PRO A 33 -12.12 -17.01 -7.41
C PRO A 33 -11.40 -16.07 -6.42
N PRO A 34 -11.74 -14.77 -6.37
CA PRO A 34 -11.42 -14.05 -5.15
C PRO A 34 -11.94 -14.95 -4.02
N ASP A 35 -11.09 -15.27 -3.04
CA ASP A 35 -11.64 -15.73 -1.77
C ASP A 35 -12.74 -14.72 -1.47
N ASP A 36 -14.00 -15.16 -1.49
CA ASP A 36 -15.10 -14.39 -0.95
C ASP A 36 -14.77 -14.26 0.53
N GLU A 37 -13.86 -13.34 0.85
CA GLU A 37 -13.65 -12.83 2.19
C GLU A 37 -15.05 -12.53 2.67
N PRO A 38 -15.48 -13.15 3.78
CA PRO A 38 -16.84 -12.93 4.24
C PRO A 38 -17.02 -11.42 4.34
N ASP A 39 -18.12 -10.91 3.77
CA ASP A 39 -18.61 -9.54 3.91
C ASP A 39 -19.00 -9.21 5.37
N ASP A 40 -18.33 -9.87 6.33
CA ASP A 40 -18.36 -9.74 7.77
C ASP A 40 -17.27 -8.77 8.25
N THR A 41 -16.77 -7.90 7.36
CA THR A 41 -15.79 -6.86 7.71
C THR A 41 -16.44 -5.51 8.01
N SER A 42 -17.77 -5.40 7.85
CA SER A 42 -18.54 -4.22 8.22
C SER A 42 -18.71 -4.15 9.74
N ARG A 43 -17.69 -3.63 10.43
CA ARG A 43 -17.75 -3.31 11.86
C ARG A 43 -19.04 -2.55 12.19
N PRO A 44 -19.69 -2.84 13.34
CA PRO A 44 -20.90 -2.12 13.71
C PRO A 44 -20.59 -0.61 13.80
N PRO A 45 -21.53 0.26 13.38
CA PRO A 45 -21.30 1.70 13.29
C PRO A 45 -20.81 2.30 14.61
N GLU A 46 -21.23 1.71 15.73
CA GLU A 46 -20.93 2.19 17.07
C GLU A 46 -19.47 1.93 17.45
N GLU A 47 -18.92 0.83 16.94
CA GLU A 47 -17.50 0.52 17.08
C GLU A 47 -16.64 1.46 16.22
N VAL A 48 -17.05 1.74 14.99
CA VAL A 48 -16.37 2.69 14.11
C VAL A 48 -16.36 4.09 14.74
N GLN A 49 -17.50 4.54 15.28
CA GLN A 49 -17.59 5.82 15.99
C GLN A 49 -16.67 5.87 17.22
N ARG A 50 -16.56 4.77 17.98
CA ARG A 50 -15.66 4.68 19.14
C ARG A 50 -14.20 4.83 18.71
N ILE A 51 -13.79 4.10 17.68
CA ILE A 51 -12.42 4.13 17.13
C ILE A 51 -12.08 5.52 16.63
N MET A 52 -12.92 6.08 15.75
CA MET A 52 -12.68 7.39 15.15
C MET A 52 -12.72 8.50 16.20
N GLY A 53 -13.64 8.43 17.16
CA GLY A 53 -13.74 9.38 18.26
C GLY A 53 -12.48 9.39 19.14
N ALA A 54 -11.90 8.23 19.44
CA ALA A 54 -10.65 8.14 20.20
C ALA A 54 -9.48 8.74 19.42
N TYR A 55 -9.35 8.40 18.14
CA TYR A 55 -8.32 8.93 17.25
C TYR A 55 -8.39 10.46 17.12
N GLN A 56 -9.59 11.01 16.89
CA GLN A 56 -9.80 12.46 16.78
C GLN A 56 -9.49 13.20 18.09
N ARG A 57 -9.89 12.66 19.25
CA ARG A 57 -9.56 13.26 20.56
C ARG A 57 -8.04 13.27 20.79
N GLY A 58 -7.36 12.16 20.51
CA GLY A 58 -5.90 12.05 20.62
C GLY A 58 -5.17 13.07 19.74
N THR A 59 -5.55 13.17 18.46
CA THR A 59 -4.93 14.11 17.50
C THR A 59 -5.20 15.56 17.85
N ARG A 60 -6.42 15.91 18.32
CA ARG A 60 -6.72 17.27 18.81
C ARG A 60 -5.83 17.61 20.01
N ARG A 61 -5.73 16.71 20.99
CA ARG A 61 -4.88 16.92 22.18
C ARG A 61 -3.41 17.09 21.80
N GLY A 62 -2.89 16.23 20.92
CA GLY A 62 -1.51 16.31 20.45
C GLY A 62 -1.20 17.63 19.73
N ARG A 63 -2.10 18.11 18.87
CA ARG A 63 -1.94 19.41 18.19
C ARG A 63 -1.96 20.58 19.16
N SER A 64 -2.88 20.58 20.13
CA SER A 64 -2.92 21.62 21.17
C SER A 64 -1.64 21.63 22.01
N ALA A 65 -1.13 20.46 22.40
CA ALA A 65 0.14 20.36 23.13
C ALA A 65 1.33 20.84 22.29
N ALA A 66 1.39 20.47 21.01
CA ALA A 66 2.43 20.94 20.11
C ALA A 66 2.39 22.47 19.89
N ALA A 67 1.20 23.04 19.71
CA ALA A 67 1.01 24.48 19.58
C ALA A 67 1.45 25.24 20.84
N GLY A 68 1.13 24.73 22.04
CA GLY A 68 1.62 25.28 23.30
C GLY A 68 3.14 25.35 23.36
N ARG A 69 3.82 24.24 23.04
CA ARG A 69 5.30 24.19 23.02
C ARG A 69 5.93 25.14 21.98
N THR A 70 5.27 25.33 20.84
CA THR A 70 5.74 26.32 19.85
C THR A 70 5.60 27.74 20.39
N SER A 71 4.49 28.06 21.06
CA SER A 71 4.28 29.37 21.68
C SER A 71 5.28 29.64 22.80
N GLU A 72 5.54 28.66 23.67
CA GLU A 72 6.55 28.74 24.74
C GLU A 72 7.95 28.98 24.17
N ARG A 73 8.32 28.28 23.08
CA ARG A 73 9.59 28.49 22.39
C ARG A 73 9.70 29.87 21.74
N SER A 74 8.59 30.44 21.27
CA SER A 74 8.60 31.80 20.71
C SER A 74 8.80 32.86 21.78
N THR A 75 8.27 32.67 23.00
CA THR A 75 8.45 33.62 24.11
C THR A 75 9.83 33.56 24.76
N GLU A 76 10.55 32.44 24.62
CA GLU A 76 11.87 32.23 25.23
C GLU A 76 13.04 32.70 24.34
N GLY A 77 12.76 33.16 23.11
CA GLY A 77 13.73 33.68 22.15
C GLY A 77 13.70 35.20 21.96
N GLU A 78 12.89 35.93 22.75
CA GLU A 78 12.75 37.39 22.68
C GLU A 78 13.56 38.13 23.78
N ASP A 79 14.28 37.38 24.64
CA ASP A 79 15.11 37.88 25.74
C ASP A 79 16.63 37.74 25.47
N GLU A 80 17.11 38.09 24.26
CA GLU A 80 18.56 38.28 23.97
C GLU A 80 18.87 39.67 23.38
#